data_AF-A0A0M3JNY3-F1
#
_entry.id   AF-A0A0M3JNY3-F1
#
_cell.length_a   1.000
_cell.length_b   1.000
_cell.length_c   1.000
_cell.angle_alpha   90.00
_cell.angle_beta   90.00
_cell.angle_gamma   90.00
#
_symmetry.space_group_name_H-M   'P 1'
#
loop_
_entity.id
_entity.type
_entity.pdbx_description
1 polymer ?
#
loop_
_entity_poly.entity_id
_entity_poly.type
_entity_poly.pdbx_seq_one_letter_code
_entity_poly.pdbx_strand_id
1 'polypeptide(L)' 'MFLLSVFAVDADEGINAQLFYNITSNDSRFSIDETGMIRISEAMKADEIAPLTIQVIIYTHRATNLY' A
#
# COMPACT_ATOMS: atom_id res chain seq x y z
N MET A 1 -2.11 15.38 -6.04
CA MET A 1 -3.04 14.97 -7.10
C MET A 1 -3.35 13.49 -6.95
N PHE A 2 -4.60 13.06 -7.15
CA PHE A 2 -4.95 11.63 -7.19
C PHE A 2 -4.29 10.96 -8.39
N LEU A 3 -3.75 9.76 -8.20
CA LEU A 3 -3.16 8.96 -9.27
C LEU A 3 -4.03 7.73 -9.56
N LEU A 4 -4.12 6.83 -8.58
CA LEU A 4 -4.88 5.58 -8.66
C LEU A 4 -5.18 5.05 -7.25
N SER A 5 -6.00 4.01 -7.18
CA SER A 5 -6.26 3.25 -5.95
C SER A 5 -5.87 1.78 -6.14
N VAL A 6 -5.30 1.17 -5.11
CA VAL A 6 -5.06 -0.27 -5.04
C VAL A 6 -6.04 -0.93 -4.08
N PHE A 7 -6.50 -2.12 -4.44
CA PHE A 7 -7.38 -2.93 -3.61
C PHE A 7 -6.76 -4.30 -3.41
N ALA A 8 -6.78 -4.79 -2.18
CA ALA A 8 -6.47 -6.17 -1.85
C ALA A 8 -7.64 -6.74 -1.06
N VAL A 9 -7.82 -8.06 -1.13
CA VAL A 9 -8.89 -8.76 -0.41
C VAL A 9 -8.23 -9.87 0.37
N ASP A 10 -8.51 -9.90 1.66
CA ASP A 10 -8.19 -11.02 2.53
C ASP A 10 -9.45 -11.85 2.80
N ALA A 11 -9.30 -13.16 2.96
CA ALA A 11 -10.42 -14.06 3.22
C ALA A 11 -10.79 -14.15 4.71
N ASP A 12 -9.94 -13.63 5.61
CA ASP A 12 -10.22 -13.60 7.04
C ASP A 12 -11.22 -12.49 7.38
N GLU A 13 -11.82 -12.60 8.58
CA GLU A 13 -12.78 -11.63 9.11
C GLU A 13 -12.20 -10.85 10.30
N GLY A 14 -12.75 -9.67 10.56
CA GLY A 14 -12.40 -8.85 11.72
C GLY A 14 -11.00 -8.25 11.63
N ILE A 15 -10.29 -8.15 12.76
CA ILE A 15 -8.96 -7.51 12.82
C ILE A 15 -7.91 -8.24 11.95
N ASN A 16 -8.13 -9.52 11.64
CA ASN A 16 -7.26 -10.32 10.77
C ASN A 16 -7.38 -9.93 9.28
N ALA A 17 -8.46 -9.23 8.91
CA ALA A 17 -8.68 -8.71 7.57
C ALA A 17 -8.06 -7.32 7.35
N GLN A 18 -7.31 -6.78 8.34
CA GLN A 18 -6.71 -5.47 8.23
C GLN A 18 -5.52 -5.49 7.27
N LEU A 19 -5.62 -4.65 6.23
CA LEU A 19 -4.60 -4.46 5.22
C LEU A 19 -3.71 -3.29 5.60
N PHE A 20 -2.41 -3.48 5.43
CA PHE A 20 -1.40 -2.44 5.61
C PHE A 20 -0.69 -2.21 4.28
N TYR A 21 -0.72 -0.96 3.83
CA TYR A 21 -0.09 -0.53 2.60
C TYR A 21 1.21 0.21 2.90
N ASN A 22 2.24 -0.08 2.11
CA ASN A 22 3.50 0.65 2.19
C ASN A 22 4.10 0.85 0.79
N ILE A 23 4.57 2.06 0.50
CA ILE A 23 5.38 2.31 -0.70
C ILE A 23 6.82 1.95 -0.38
N THR A 24 7.43 1.08 -1.20
CA THR A 24 8.82 0.63 -1.03
C THR A 24 9.77 1.19 -2.08
N SER A 25 9.24 1.85 -3.12
CA SER A 25 10.04 2.63 -4.06
C SER A 25 10.54 3.93 -3.42
N ASN A 26 11.79 4.30 -3.71
CA ASN A 26 12.45 5.45 -3.11
C ASN A 26 12.13 6.77 -3.86
N ASP A 27 10.84 7.10 -3.97
CA ASP A 27 10.37 8.37 -4.53
C ASP A 27 9.32 8.97 -3.61
N SER A 28 9.71 10.01 -2.87
CA SER A 28 8.92 10.66 -1.84
C SER A 28 7.75 11.49 -2.39
N ARG A 29 7.66 11.66 -3.71
CA ARG A 29 6.52 12.33 -4.33
C ARG A 29 5.26 11.49 -4.22
N PHE A 30 5.40 10.17 -4.11
CA PHE A 30 4.27 9.25 -3.96
C PHE A 30 3.93 9.02 -2.50
N SER A 31 2.64 8.99 -2.19
CA SER A 31 2.09 8.60 -0.90
C SER A 31 0.91 7.66 -1.09
N ILE A 32 0.68 6.77 -0.11
CA ILE A 32 -0.47 5.86 -0.04
C ILE A 32 -1.12 6.02 1.34
N ASP A 33 -2.45 6.03 1.39
CA ASP A 33 -3.21 6.05 2.65
C ASP A 33 -3.76 4.66 3.03
N GLU A 34 -4.40 4.56 4.20
CA GLU A 34 -4.96 3.31 4.72
C GLU A 34 -6.06 2.71 3.83
N THR A 35 -6.64 3.50 2.92
CA THR A 35 -7.65 3.03 1.96
C THR A 35 -7.05 2.52 0.65
N GLY A 36 -5.72 2.56 0.52
CA GLY A 36 -5.02 2.20 -0.70
C GLY A 36 -5.01 3.31 -1.75
N MET A 37 -5.35 4.56 -1.39
CA MET A 37 -5.36 5.67 -2.34
C MET A 37 -3.96 6.26 -2.51
N ILE A 38 -3.50 6.30 -3.76
CA ILE A 38 -2.17 6.82 -4.11
C ILE A 38 -2.30 8.24 -4.62
N ARG A 39 -1.45 9.10 -4.06
CA ARG A 39 -1.33 10.50 -4.45
C ARG A 39 0.11 10.81 -4.85
N ILE A 40 0.24 11.77 -5.76
CA ILE A 40 1.51 12.39 -6.10
C ILE A 40 1.50 13.86 -5.67
N SER A 41 2.55 14.32 -4.98
CA SER A 41 2.67 15.70 -4.48
C SER A 41 3.22 16.68 -5.53
N GLU A 42 3.98 16.18 -6.50
CA GLU A 42 4.66 16.97 -7.53
C GLU A 42 4.38 16.42 -8.93
N ALA A 43 4.31 17.29 -9.94
CA ALA A 43 4.10 16.87 -11.32
C ALA A 43 5.35 16.17 -11.87
N MET A 44 5.14 15.10 -12.63
CA MET A 44 6.22 14.44 -13.39
C MET A 44 6.47 15.17 -14.71
N LYS A 45 7.69 15.06 -15.24
CA LYS A 45 7.98 15.51 -16.61
C LYS A 45 7.37 14.54 -17.62
N ALA A 46 7.16 15.02 -18.85
CA ALA A 46 6.51 14.23 -19.90
C ALA A 46 7.26 12.95 -20.29
N ASP A 47 8.58 12.94 -20.12
CA ASP A 47 9.50 11.85 -20.45
C ASP A 47 10.06 11.13 -19.21
N GLU A 48 9.56 11.46 -18.03
CA GLU A 48 10.03 10.87 -16.78
C GLU A 48 9.35 9.53 -16.48
N ILE A 49 10.16 8.53 -16.13
CA ILE A 49 9.68 7.23 -15.66
C ILE A 49 10.11 7.07 -14.20
N ALA A 50 9.12 7.00 -13.30
CA ALA A 50 9.34 6.76 -11.88
C ALA A 50 8.68 5.43 -11.49
N PRO A 51 9.46 4.37 -11.17
CA PRO A 51 8.91 3.12 -10.69
C PRO A 51 8.21 3.30 -9.34
N LEU A 52 6.98 2.77 -9.24
CA LEU A 52 6.22 2.74 -8.00
C LEU A 52 6.01 1.29 -7.57
N THR A 53 6.57 0.92 -6.41
CA THR A 53 6.41 -0.41 -5.82
C THR A 53 5.63 -0.30 -4.53
N ILE A 54 4.58 -1.12 -4.41
CA ILE A 54 3.68 -1.13 -3.25
C ILE A 54 3.74 -2.52 -2.63
N GLN A 55 3.93 -2.56 -1.33
CA GLN A 55 3.79 -3.75 -0.51
C GLN A 55 2.45 -3.72 0.20
N VAL A 56 1.71 -4.83 0.13
CA VAL A 56 0.51 -5.08 0.91
C VAL A 56 0.83 -6.16 1.92
N ILE A 57 0.63 -5.88 3.20
CA ILE A 57 0.89 -6.81 4.30
C ILE A 57 -0.43 -7.07 5.02
N ILE A 58 -0.64 -8.34 5.37
CA ILE A 58 -1.79 -8.81 6.14
C ILE A 58 -1.22 -9.55 7.34
N TYR A 59 -1.68 -9.18 8.53
CA TYR A 59 -1.27 -9.87 9.76
C TYR A 59 -2.35 -10.89 10.13
N THR A 60 -2.11 -12.16 9.83
CA THR A 60 -2.93 -13.24 10.38
C THR A 60 -2.57 -13.42 11.86
N HIS A 61 -3.51 -13.34 12.80
CA HIS A 61 -3.22 -13.60 14.23
C HIS A 61 -3.02 -15.10 14.58
N ARG A 62 -2.73 -15.96 13.61
CA ARG A 62 -2.53 -17.42 13.81
C ARG A 62 -1.05 -17.81 14.00
N ALA A 63 -0.32 -17.08 14.85
CA ALA A 63 1.03 -17.49 15.24
C ALA A 63 1.46 -17.00 16.63
N THR A 64 0.66 -17.21 17.67
CA THR A 64 1.14 -17.21 19.07
C THR A 64 0.14 -17.93 19.98
N ASN A 65 0.16 -19.27 19.92
CA ASN A 65 -0.25 -20.17 21.01
C ASN A 65 0.41 -21.55 20.79
N LEU A 66 1.71 -21.54 20.49
CA LEU A 66 2.57 -22.71 20.66
C LEU A 66 3.59 -22.33 21.73
N TYR A 67 3.58 -23.12 22.81
CA TYR A 67 4.24 -22.99 24.12
C TYR A 67 3.45 -22.23 25.19
#